data_AF-A0A352S7E4-F1
#
_entry.id   AF-A0A352S7E4-F1
#
_cell.length_a   1.000
_cell.length_b   1.000
_cell.length_c   1.000
_cell.angle_alpha   90.00
_cell.angle_beta   90.00
_cell.angle_gamma   90.00
#
_symmetry.space_group_name_H-M   'P 1'
#
loop_
_entity.id
_entity.type
_entity.pdbx_description
1 polymer ?
#
loop_
_entity_poly.entity_id
_entity_poly.type
_entity_poly.pdbx_seq_one_letter_code
_entity_poly.pdbx_strand_id
1 'polypeptide(L)'
;YEALIESLDRIPITVEAEALLDAANARAQQARALPNPSVSVETENVYGRGPFSGYDAAESTFSINQPLELWGQRGARIGAAQAEAKVAALRRDQT
;
A
#
# COMPACT_ATOMS: atom_id res chain seq x y z
N TYR A 1 15.37 39.43 13.46
CA TYR A 1 15.64 38.04 13.86
C TYR A 1 14.41 37.17 13.63
N GLU A 2 13.23 37.56 14.12
CA GLU A 2 11.95 36.86 13.81
C GLU A 2 11.69 36.67 12.31
N ALA A 3 11.80 37.72 11.49
CA ALA A 3 11.55 37.62 10.04
C ALA A 3 12.51 36.65 9.31
N LEU A 4 13.70 36.40 9.87
CA LEU A 4 14.64 35.43 9.32
C LEU A 4 14.21 34.00 9.68
N ILE A 5 13.77 33.77 10.92
CA ILE A 5 13.22 32.47 11.35
C ILE A 5 11.95 32.14 10.57
N GLU A 6 11.03 33.09 10.40
CA GLU A 6 9.84 32.88 9.58
C GLU A 6 10.18 32.60 8.10
N SER A 7 11.27 33.18 7.59
CA SER A 7 11.72 32.90 6.23
C SER A 7 12.32 31.51 6.06
N LEU A 8 12.97 30.95 7.10
CA LEU A 8 13.53 29.60 7.10
C LEU A 8 12.41 28.54 6.98
N ASP A 9 11.28 28.77 7.65
CA ASP A 9 10.10 27.89 7.58
C ASP A 9 9.42 27.89 6.19
N ARG A 10 9.74 28.85 5.31
CA ARG A 10 9.18 28.95 3.95
C ARG A 10 10.18 28.64 2.84
N ILE A 11 11.38 28.19 3.17
CA ILE A 11 12.36 27.79 2.16
C ILE A 11 11.84 26.51 1.48
N PRO A 12 11.90 26.39 0.15
CA PRO A 12 11.37 25.21 -0.55
C PRO A 12 11.87 23.86 0.01
N ILE A 13 13.11 23.82 0.50
CA ILE A 13 13.71 22.60 1.05
C ILE A 13 13.09 22.16 2.39
N THR A 14 12.69 23.11 3.25
CA THR A 14 12.07 22.79 4.55
C THR A 14 10.63 22.32 4.36
N VAL A 15 9.88 22.98 3.47
CA VAL A 15 8.52 22.56 3.06
C VAL A 15 8.53 21.18 2.42
N GLU A 16 9.51 20.89 1.54
CA GLU A 16 9.66 19.56 0.94
C GLU A 16 9.95 18.49 2.01
N ALA A 17 10.88 18.76 2.92
CA ALA A 17 11.24 17.83 3.98
C ALA A 17 10.06 17.51 4.92
N GLU A 18 9.24 18.50 5.26
CA GLU A 18 8.01 18.30 6.04
C GLU A 18 6.98 17.44 5.28
N ALA A 19 6.74 17.73 4.00
CA ALA A 19 5.83 16.93 3.18
C ALA A 19 6.30 15.46 3.04
N LEU A 20 7.61 15.24 2.94
CA LEU A 20 8.19 13.89 2.90
C LEU A 20 8.03 13.15 4.23
N LEU A 21 8.21 13.84 5.36
CA LEU A 21 7.95 13.29 6.69
C LEU A 21 6.48 12.89 6.85
N ASP A 22 5.55 13.77 6.48
CA ASP A 22 4.12 13.50 6.54
C ASP A 22 3.73 12.30 5.68
N ALA A 23 4.25 12.23 4.45
CA ALA A 23 4.03 11.09 3.57
C ALA A 23 4.58 9.78 4.17
N ALA A 24 5.76 9.81 4.80
CA ALA A 24 6.34 8.63 5.43
C ALA A 24 5.53 8.17 6.66
N ASN A 25 5.06 9.11 7.47
CA ASN A 25 4.15 8.83 8.59
C ASN A 25 2.83 8.22 8.11
N ALA A 26 2.25 8.75 7.03
CA ALA A 26 1.04 8.19 6.43
C ALA A 26 1.28 6.76 5.91
N ARG A 27 2.42 6.48 5.27
CA ARG A 27 2.79 5.11 4.86
C ARG A 27 2.96 4.18 6.05
N ALA A 28 3.55 4.63 7.15
CA ALA A 28 3.67 3.84 8.37
C ALA A 28 2.30 3.52 9.01
N GLN A 29 1.33 4.44 8.91
CA GLN A 29 -0.05 4.17 9.31
C GLN A 29 -0.71 3.15 8.38
N GLN A 30 -0.58 3.33 7.06
CA GLN A 30 -1.10 2.40 6.05
C GLN A 30 -0.53 0.99 6.20
N ALA A 31 0.75 0.85 6.56
CA ALA A 31 1.38 -0.45 6.76
C ALA A 31 0.73 -1.31 7.86
N ARG A 32 -0.03 -0.68 8.78
CA ARG A 32 -0.79 -1.37 9.83
C ARG A 32 -2.09 -1.98 9.32
N ALA A 33 -2.58 -1.53 8.16
CA ALA A 33 -3.76 -2.10 7.54
C ALA A 33 -3.51 -3.58 7.19
N LEU A 34 -4.57 -4.37 7.26
CA LEU A 34 -4.54 -5.74 6.77
C LEU A 34 -4.53 -5.74 5.24
N PRO A 35 -3.89 -6.74 4.62
CA PRO A 35 -4.04 -6.97 3.18
C PRO A 35 -5.53 -7.09 2.79
N ASN A 36 -5.94 -6.35 1.78
CA ASN A 36 -7.29 -6.45 1.22
C ASN A 36 -7.49 -7.83 0.59
N PRO A 37 -8.65 -8.49 0.77
CA PRO A 37 -8.97 -9.69 0.04
C PRO A 37 -9.12 -9.39 -1.45
N SER A 38 -8.90 -10.41 -2.29
CA SER A 38 -9.22 -10.35 -3.71
C SER A 38 -10.39 -11.28 -4.04
N VAL A 39 -11.24 -10.85 -4.96
CA VAL A 39 -12.36 -11.63 -5.47
C VAL A 39 -12.16 -11.82 -6.97
N SER A 40 -12.38 -13.03 -7.46
CA SER A 40 -12.32 -13.34 -8.90
C SER A 40 -13.53 -14.16 -9.33
N VAL A 41 -13.93 -13.94 -10.58
CA VAL A 41 -14.94 -14.74 -11.27
C VAL A 41 -14.29 -15.25 -12.54
N GLU A 42 -14.35 -16.55 -12.73
CA GLU A 42 -13.81 -17.22 -13.90
C GLU A 42 -14.92 -18.02 -14.55
N THR A 43 -14.98 -17.99 -15.88
CA THR A 43 -15.93 -18.80 -16.65
C THR A 43 -15.14 -19.63 -17.65
N GLU A 44 -15.24 -20.94 -17.52
CA GLU A 44 -14.54 -21.92 -18.34
C GLU A 44 -15.52 -22.70 -19.24
N ASN A 45 -14.98 -23.50 -20.16
CA ASN A 45 -15.74 -24.41 -21.04
C ASN A 45 -16.79 -23.73 -21.95
N VAL A 46 -16.59 -22.43 -22.22
CA VAL A 46 -17.43 -21.65 -23.13
C VAL A 46 -17.15 -22.08 -24.58
N TYR A 47 -18.19 -22.35 -25.38
CA TYR A 47 -18.10 -22.74 -26.80
C TYR A 47 -17.43 -24.10 -27.07
N GLY A 48 -17.74 -25.13 -26.29
CA GLY A 48 -17.32 -26.50 -26.59
C GLY A 48 -17.87 -27.01 -27.94
N ARG A 49 -17.31 -28.13 -28.44
CA ARG A 49 -17.76 -28.81 -29.67
C ARG A 49 -18.23 -30.23 -29.34
N GLY A 50 -19.15 -30.78 -30.14
CA GLY A 50 -19.73 -32.11 -29.88
C GLY A 50 -20.75 -32.08 -28.73
N PRO A 51 -20.76 -33.05 -27.80
CA PRO A 51 -21.72 -33.10 -26.68
C PRO A 51 -21.68 -31.89 -25.73
N PHE A 52 -20.65 -31.05 -25.81
CA PHE A 52 -20.45 -29.85 -24.99
C PHE A 52 -20.71 -28.55 -25.78
N SER A 53 -21.59 -28.58 -26.79
CA SER A 53 -21.84 -27.42 -27.65
C SER A 53 -22.52 -26.25 -26.94
N GLY A 54 -22.13 -25.02 -27.26
CA GLY A 54 -22.79 -23.81 -26.74
C GLY A 54 -22.29 -23.41 -25.35
N TYR A 55 -23.22 -23.06 -24.46
CA TYR A 55 -22.94 -22.68 -23.08
C TYR A 55 -23.36 -23.76 -22.07
N ASP A 56 -23.90 -24.89 -22.54
CA ASP A 56 -24.47 -25.94 -21.67
C ASP A 56 -23.42 -26.63 -20.79
N ALA A 57 -22.15 -26.51 -21.16
CA ALA A 57 -21.00 -26.99 -20.40
C ALA A 57 -20.21 -25.87 -19.70
N ALA A 58 -20.65 -24.61 -19.79
CA ALA A 58 -19.94 -23.49 -19.21
C ALA A 58 -19.96 -23.58 -17.68
N GLU A 59 -18.78 -23.55 -17.07
CA GLU A 59 -18.63 -23.56 -15.61
C GLU A 59 -18.23 -22.17 -15.16
N SER A 60 -18.87 -21.65 -14.11
CA SER A 60 -18.51 -20.36 -13.52
C SER A 60 -18.06 -20.55 -12.09
N THR A 61 -16.83 -20.11 -11.81
CA THR A 61 -16.19 -20.25 -10.51
C THR A 61 -16.04 -18.88 -9.86
N PHE A 62 -16.57 -18.73 -8.66
CA PHE A 62 -16.38 -17.56 -7.81
C PHE A 62 -15.35 -17.87 -6.72
N SER A 63 -14.32 -17.05 -6.61
CA SER A 63 -13.23 -17.25 -5.64
C SER A 63 -13.01 -16.01 -4.78
N ILE A 64 -12.79 -16.21 -3.48
CA ILE A 64 -12.34 -15.19 -2.53
C ILE A 64 -10.99 -15.63 -1.99
N ASN A 65 -9.98 -14.76 -2.08
CA ASN A 65 -8.64 -15.01 -1.56
C ASN A 65 -8.31 -13.97 -0.50
N GLN A 66 -7.97 -14.43 0.71
CA GLN A 66 -7.47 -13.59 1.79
C GLN A 66 -6.04 -14.02 2.12
N PRO A 67 -5.02 -13.21 1.79
CA PRO A 67 -3.67 -13.49 2.24
C PRO A 67 -3.60 -13.34 3.77
N LEU A 68 -3.07 -14.38 4.42
CA LEU A 68 -2.83 -14.41 5.86
C LEU A 68 -1.36 -14.18 6.12
N GLU A 69 -1.06 -13.16 6.91
CA GLU A 69 0.31 -12.89 7.35
C GLU A 69 0.66 -13.80 8.51
N LEU A 70 1.66 -14.67 8.31
CA LEU A 70 2.12 -15.59 9.33
C LEU A 70 3.46 -15.11 9.91
N TRP A 71 3.81 -15.62 11.10
CA TRP A 71 5.18 -15.57 11.63
C TRP A 71 5.85 -14.18 11.54
N GLY A 72 5.27 -13.17 12.20
CA GLY A 72 5.90 -11.86 12.31
C GLY A 72 5.97 -11.03 11.02
N GLN A 73 5.49 -11.52 9.87
CA GLN A 73 5.45 -10.78 8.60
C GLN A 73 4.82 -9.40 8.75
N ARG A 74 3.69 -9.33 9.46
CA ARG A 74 3.01 -8.06 9.77
C ARG A 74 3.91 -7.11 10.57
N GLY A 75 4.58 -7.64 11.58
CA GLY A 75 5.53 -6.88 12.40
C GLY A 75 6.70 -6.36 11.58
N ALA A 76 7.25 -7.18 10.69
CA ALA A 76 8.34 -6.79 9.78
C ALA A 76 7.91 -5.68 8.81
N ARG A 77 6.71 -5.79 8.20
CA ARG A 77 6.17 -4.74 7.33
C ARG A 77 5.99 -3.42 8.07
N ILE A 78 5.37 -3.46 9.25
CA ILE A 78 5.14 -2.26 10.07
C ILE A 78 6.48 -1.66 10.50
N GLY A 79 7.43 -2.49 10.96
CA GLY A 79 8.74 -2.06 11.39
C GLY A 79 9.56 -1.39 10.28
N ALA A 80 9.49 -1.92 9.06
CA ALA A 80 10.14 -1.32 7.89
C ALA A 80 9.57 0.08 7.60
N ALA A 81 8.24 0.23 7.54
CA ALA A 81 7.61 1.52 7.30
C ALA A 81 7.87 2.53 8.43
N GLN A 82 7.92 2.08 9.69
CA GLN A 82 8.30 2.92 10.83
C GLN A 82 9.77 3.37 10.76
N ALA A 83 10.68 2.50 10.31
CA ALA A 83 12.07 2.85 10.10
C ALA A 83 12.22 3.92 9.01
N GLU A 84 11.48 3.80 7.90
CA GLU A 84 11.45 4.81 6.85
C GLU A 84 10.96 6.18 7.36
N ALA A 85 9.88 6.19 8.16
CA ALA A 85 9.38 7.42 8.79
C ALA A 85 10.41 8.04 9.73
N LYS A 86 11.15 7.24 10.50
CA LYS A 86 12.24 7.71 11.35
C LYS A 86 13.37 8.34 10.53
N VAL A 87 13.73 7.75 9.39
CA VAL A 87 14.73 8.33 8.49
C VAL A 87 14.23 9.65 7.89
N ALA A 88 12.96 9.75 7.51
CA ALA A 88 12.37 11.00 7.03
C ALA A 88 12.44 12.11 8.09
N ALA A 89 12.16 11.78 9.36
CA ALA A 89 12.28 12.73 10.47
C ALA A 89 13.72 13.24 10.63
N LEU A 90 14.71 12.34 10.60
CA LEU A 90 16.12 12.73 10.67
C LEU A 90 16.55 13.64 9.51
N ARG A 91 15.99 13.47 8.30
CA ARG A 91 16.27 14.34 7.17
C ARG A 91 15.66 15.73 7.34
N ARG A 92 14.44 15.80 7.87
CA ARG A 92 13.78 17.08 8.21
C ARG A 92 14.57 17.86 9.25
N ASP A 93 15.18 17.18 10.21
CA ASP A 93 16.02 17.83 11.23
C ASP A 93 17.38 18.32 10.68
N GLN A 94 17.77 17.92 9.47
CA GLN A 94 19.03 18.33 8.81
C GLN A 94 18.85 19.54 7.86
N THR A 95 17.62 19.87 7.49
CA THR A 95 17.27 20.99 6.59
C THR A 95 16.89 22.22 7.40
#